data_AF-A0A2E2QXA8-F1
#
_entry.id   AF-A0A2E2QXA8-F1
#
_cell.length_a   1.000
_cell.length_b   1.000
_cell.length_c   1.000
_cell.angle_alpha   90.00
_cell.angle_beta   90.00
_cell.angle_gamma   90.00
#
_symmetry.space_group_name_H-M   'P 1'
#
loop_
_entity.id
_entity.type
_entity.pdbx_description
1 polymer ?
#
loop_
_entity_poly.entity_id
_entity_poly.type
_entity_poly.pdbx_seq_one_letter_code
_entity_poly.pdbx_strand_id
1 'polypeptide(L)'
;MYFKQNLFNVDDNLLKRNKNIFESVKKNLFEKIQKKEFGFINNLKKNDLKVLEKVSKKLLKFENILFLGTGGSSLGGKTLASMKKEFVLKIKNPKIFFIENIDEQPIHDLLKTINLRKTAVVVISKSGETLETLGQYYLIFNEMKKKKISVEGKYYILTENKSSTLKQIQENEKFYFIEHDKNVGGRYSVFSIVGLLPAKLC
;
A
#
# COMPACT_ATOMS: atom_id res chain seq x y z
N MET A 1 0.68 7.24 -30.21
CA MET A 1 0.53 5.79 -30.49
C MET A 1 -0.69 5.29 -29.74
N TYR A 2 -1.86 5.26 -30.39
CA TYR A 2 -3.06 4.67 -29.79
C TYR A 2 -2.84 3.16 -29.76
N PHE A 3 -2.69 2.57 -28.56
CA PHE A 3 -2.76 1.14 -28.41
C PHE A 3 -4.15 0.69 -28.86
N LYS A 4 -4.28 0.14 -30.08
CA LYS A 4 -5.43 -0.69 -30.44
C LYS A 4 -5.33 -1.96 -29.60
N GLN A 5 -5.92 -1.92 -28.43
CA GLN A 5 -5.92 -3.04 -27.50
C GLN A 5 -6.95 -4.06 -28.00
N ASN A 6 -6.49 -5.08 -28.73
CA ASN A 6 -7.26 -6.32 -28.85
C ASN A 6 -7.25 -6.98 -27.45
N LEU A 7 -8.36 -7.64 -27.06
CA LEU A 7 -8.66 -8.07 -25.67
C LEU A 7 -7.52 -8.83 -24.94
N PHE A 8 -6.53 -9.36 -25.68
CA PHE A 8 -5.38 -10.08 -25.12
C PHE A 8 -4.00 -9.62 -25.64
N ASN A 9 -3.89 -8.66 -26.55
CA ASN A 9 -2.63 -8.30 -27.23
C ASN A 9 -1.83 -9.52 -27.74
N VAL A 10 -2.53 -10.57 -28.18
CA VAL A 10 -1.92 -11.79 -28.74
C VAL A 10 -1.93 -11.66 -30.26
N ASP A 11 -0.85 -12.11 -30.91
CA ASP A 11 -0.74 -12.23 -32.36
C ASP A 11 -1.95 -12.97 -32.96
N ASP A 12 -2.50 -12.45 -34.06
CA ASP A 12 -3.74 -12.96 -34.66
C ASP A 12 -3.60 -14.39 -35.20
N ASN A 13 -2.42 -14.81 -35.62
CA ASN A 13 -2.17 -16.18 -36.06
C ASN A 13 -2.11 -17.15 -34.87
N LEU A 14 -1.52 -16.71 -33.75
CA LEU A 14 -1.56 -17.43 -32.48
C LEU A 14 -2.99 -17.55 -31.93
N LEU A 15 -3.79 -16.49 -32.02
CA LEU A 15 -5.22 -16.50 -31.67
C LEU A 15 -6.00 -17.48 -32.53
N LYS A 16 -5.76 -17.51 -33.85
CA LYS A 16 -6.43 -18.45 -34.76
C LYS A 16 -6.03 -19.90 -34.47
N ARG A 17 -4.74 -20.19 -34.30
CA ARG A 17 -4.23 -21.54 -34.02
C ARG A 17 -4.74 -22.09 -32.68
N ASN A 18 -4.89 -21.24 -31.67
CA ASN A 18 -5.29 -21.64 -30.33
C ASN A 18 -6.69 -21.15 -29.94
N LYS A 19 -7.56 -20.88 -30.93
CA LYS A 19 -8.86 -20.22 -30.72
C LYS A 19 -9.70 -20.88 -29.62
N ASN A 20 -9.75 -22.21 -29.61
CA ASN A 20 -10.53 -22.97 -28.63
C ASN A 20 -10.01 -22.80 -27.20
N ILE A 21 -8.68 -22.74 -27.03
CA ILE A 21 -8.04 -22.51 -25.72
C ILE A 21 -8.37 -21.09 -25.24
N PHE A 22 -8.23 -20.10 -26.11
CA PHE A 22 -8.54 -18.71 -25.77
C PHE A 22 -10.01 -18.50 -25.40
N GLU A 23 -10.94 -19.05 -26.18
CA GLU A 23 -12.38 -18.96 -25.85
C GLU A 23 -12.72 -19.69 -24.54
N SER A 24 -12.09 -20.83 -24.26
CA SER A 24 -12.25 -21.54 -22.98
C SER A 24 -11.74 -20.73 -21.79
N VAL A 25 -10.52 -20.19 -21.87
CA VAL A 25 -9.94 -19.32 -20.82
C VAL A 25 -10.78 -18.07 -20.63
N LYS A 26 -11.21 -17.44 -21.72
CA LYS A 26 -12.09 -16.27 -21.70
C LYS A 26 -13.39 -16.60 -20.96
N LYS A 27 -14.09 -17.66 -21.35
CA LYS A 27 -15.33 -18.10 -20.69
C LYS A 27 -15.11 -18.30 -19.18
N ASN A 28 -14.07 -19.04 -18.80
CA ASN A 28 -13.73 -19.27 -17.39
C ASN A 28 -13.48 -17.96 -16.63
N LEU A 29 -12.69 -17.04 -17.22
CA LEU A 29 -12.37 -15.76 -16.59
C LEU A 29 -13.63 -14.90 -16.39
N PHE A 30 -14.49 -14.79 -17.42
CA PHE A 30 -15.73 -14.03 -17.34
C PHE A 30 -16.71 -14.62 -16.33
N GLU A 31 -16.83 -15.95 -16.25
CA GLU A 31 -17.62 -16.62 -15.20
C GLU A 31 -17.11 -16.26 -13.80
N LYS A 32 -15.80 -16.29 -13.57
CA LYS A 32 -15.20 -15.89 -12.28
C LYS A 32 -15.41 -14.42 -11.94
N ILE A 33 -15.33 -13.54 -12.94
CA ILE A 33 -15.63 -12.10 -12.79
C ILE A 33 -17.11 -11.90 -12.42
N GLN A 34 -18.04 -12.58 -13.10
CA GLN A 34 -19.48 -12.52 -12.80
C GLN A 34 -19.79 -13.06 -11.39
N LYS A 35 -19.10 -14.13 -10.97
CA LYS A 35 -19.14 -14.69 -9.61
C LYS A 35 -18.43 -13.83 -8.56
N LYS A 36 -17.83 -12.69 -8.95
CA LYS A 36 -17.14 -11.75 -8.06
C LYS A 36 -15.95 -12.40 -7.31
N GLU A 37 -15.28 -13.38 -7.90
CA GLU A 37 -14.14 -14.06 -7.27
C GLU A 37 -12.89 -13.16 -7.15
N PHE A 38 -12.81 -12.10 -7.95
CA PHE A 38 -11.69 -11.15 -7.95
C PHE A 38 -12.00 -9.92 -7.10
N GLY A 39 -11.58 -9.92 -5.84
CA GLY A 39 -11.83 -8.82 -4.89
C GLY A 39 -11.37 -7.45 -5.38
N PHE A 40 -10.26 -7.37 -6.13
CA PHE A 40 -9.75 -6.10 -6.66
C PHE A 40 -10.66 -5.47 -7.71
N ILE A 41 -11.35 -6.27 -8.52
CA ILE A 41 -12.35 -5.77 -9.49
C ILE A 41 -13.59 -5.28 -8.75
N ASN A 42 -14.00 -6.01 -7.70
CA ASN A 42 -15.17 -5.64 -6.91
C ASN A 42 -14.97 -4.34 -6.14
N ASN A 43 -13.77 -4.13 -5.59
CA ASN A 43 -13.47 -2.91 -4.82
C ASN A 43 -13.48 -1.65 -5.68
N LEU A 44 -13.07 -1.74 -6.95
CA LEU A 44 -13.19 -0.61 -7.89
C LEU A 44 -14.63 -0.11 -8.04
N LYS A 45 -15.63 -0.98 -7.86
CA LYS A 45 -17.05 -0.63 -7.98
C LYS A 45 -17.66 -0.05 -6.70
N LYS A 46 -17.02 -0.26 -5.54
CA LYS A 46 -17.62 0.09 -4.24
C LYS A 46 -17.63 1.59 -3.94
N ASN A 47 -16.77 2.40 -4.60
CA ASN A 47 -16.66 3.86 -4.41
C ASN A 47 -16.68 4.35 -2.94
N ASP A 48 -16.28 3.52 -1.98
CA ASP A 48 -16.26 3.90 -0.56
C ASP A 48 -14.87 4.42 -0.18
N LEU A 49 -14.76 5.74 -0.08
CA LEU A 49 -13.53 6.44 0.28
C LEU A 49 -13.54 6.96 1.73
N LYS A 50 -14.56 6.62 2.54
CA LYS A 50 -14.71 7.20 3.90
C LYS A 50 -13.51 6.90 4.80
N VAL A 51 -13.02 5.66 4.77
CA VAL A 51 -11.83 5.25 5.55
C VAL A 51 -10.60 6.01 5.06
N LEU A 52 -10.42 6.10 3.74
CA LEU A 52 -9.32 6.86 3.12
C LEU A 52 -9.33 8.32 3.59
N GLU A 53 -10.48 9.00 3.53
CA GLU A 53 -10.61 10.41 3.95
C GLU A 53 -10.34 10.60 5.44
N LYS A 54 -10.86 9.70 6.28
CA LYS A 54 -10.66 9.74 7.73
C LYS A 54 -9.18 9.58 8.08
N VAL A 55 -8.51 8.60 7.48
CA VAL A 55 -7.10 8.32 7.73
C VAL A 55 -6.23 9.45 7.17
N SER A 56 -6.48 9.91 5.94
CA SER A 56 -5.70 10.99 5.35
C SER A 56 -5.77 12.27 6.19
N LYS A 57 -6.96 12.65 6.71
CA LYS A 57 -7.11 13.82 7.60
C LYS A 57 -6.27 13.72 8.88
N LYS A 58 -6.07 12.52 9.42
CA LYS A 58 -5.21 12.31 10.60
C LYS A 58 -3.73 12.45 10.22
N LEU A 59 -3.34 11.85 9.10
CA LEU A 59 -1.97 11.84 8.61
C LEU A 59 -1.48 13.21 8.09
N LEU A 60 -2.37 14.05 7.55
CA LEU A 60 -2.06 15.41 7.09
C LEU A 60 -1.56 16.35 8.20
N LYS A 61 -1.68 15.96 9.48
CA LYS A 61 -1.20 16.74 10.63
C LYS A 61 0.31 16.59 10.87
N PHE A 62 0.96 15.64 10.21
CA PHE A 62 2.39 15.35 10.37
C PHE A 62 3.22 16.10 9.32
N GLU A 63 4.49 16.34 9.62
CA GLU A 63 5.44 16.90 8.64
C GLU A 63 5.98 15.82 7.71
N ASN A 64 6.14 14.59 8.23
CA ASN A 64 6.68 13.46 7.49
C ASN A 64 5.81 12.22 7.70
N ILE A 65 5.74 11.35 6.69
CA ILE A 65 5.11 10.04 6.78
C ILE A 65 6.08 9.00 6.21
N LEU A 66 6.38 7.99 7.02
CA LEU A 66 7.13 6.80 6.61
C LEU A 66 6.14 5.69 6.26
N PHE A 67 6.14 5.25 5.01
CA PHE A 67 5.45 4.03 4.60
C PHE A 67 6.44 2.87 4.67
N LEU A 68 6.15 1.91 5.54
CA LEU A 68 6.93 0.68 5.71
C LEU A 68 6.18 -0.46 5.02
N GLY A 69 6.84 -1.13 4.09
CA GLY A 69 6.26 -2.21 3.32
C GLY A 69 7.03 -2.46 2.03
N THR A 70 6.91 -3.67 1.49
CA THR A 70 7.60 -4.06 0.26
C THR A 70 6.61 -4.63 -0.76
N GLY A 71 7.04 -4.70 -2.02
CA GLY A 71 6.26 -5.23 -3.14
C GLY A 71 4.89 -4.54 -3.27
N GLY A 72 3.81 -5.32 -3.24
CA GLY A 72 2.45 -4.81 -3.38
C GLY A 72 2.01 -3.83 -2.27
N SER A 73 2.66 -3.86 -1.10
CA SER A 73 2.42 -2.92 0.00
C SER A 73 3.02 -1.53 -0.24
N SER A 74 3.86 -1.35 -1.26
CA SER A 74 4.58 -0.10 -1.52
C SER A 74 4.52 0.34 -2.98
N LEU A 75 4.91 -0.51 -3.94
CA LEU A 75 5.14 -0.13 -5.34
C LEU A 75 3.96 0.59 -6.00
N GLY A 76 2.74 0.09 -5.79
CA GLY A 76 1.52 0.71 -6.32
C GLY A 76 1.28 2.11 -5.75
N GLY A 77 1.40 2.25 -4.43
CA GLY A 77 1.25 3.54 -3.76
C GLY A 77 2.34 4.54 -4.14
N LYS A 78 3.59 4.08 -4.24
CA LYS A 78 4.74 4.86 -4.70
C LYS A 78 4.54 5.37 -6.13
N THR A 79 4.05 4.52 -7.02
CA THR A 79 3.73 4.87 -8.42
C THR A 79 2.63 5.93 -8.51
N LEU A 80 1.52 5.76 -7.79
CA LEU A 80 0.44 6.75 -7.81
C LEU A 80 0.86 8.09 -7.18
N ALA A 81 1.65 8.04 -6.11
CA ALA A 81 2.20 9.24 -5.46
C ALA A 81 3.18 10.00 -6.36
N SER A 82 4.02 9.30 -7.15
CA SER A 82 4.98 9.96 -8.05
C SER A 82 4.29 10.67 -9.21
N MET A 83 3.23 10.09 -9.78
CA MET A 83 2.47 10.71 -10.87
C MET A 83 1.93 12.10 -10.50
N LYS A 84 1.52 12.30 -9.24
CA LYS A 84 0.95 13.58 -8.80
C LYS A 84 1.99 14.69 -8.67
N LYS A 85 3.25 14.34 -8.37
CA LYS A 85 4.35 15.31 -8.25
C LYS A 85 4.69 15.97 -9.59
N GLU A 86 4.46 15.29 -10.71
CA GLU A 86 4.68 15.87 -12.05
C GLU A 86 3.65 16.96 -12.40
N PHE A 87 2.47 16.97 -11.76
CA PHE A 87 1.41 17.95 -12.03
C PHE A 87 1.29 19.08 -10.99
N VAL A 88 1.97 19.00 -9.83
CA VAL A 88 1.82 19.97 -8.73
C VAL A 88 3.18 20.45 -8.24
N LEU A 89 3.59 21.66 -8.66
CA LEU A 89 4.86 22.33 -8.35
C LEU A 89 5.02 22.81 -6.88
N LYS A 90 4.14 22.40 -5.95
CA LYS A 90 4.23 22.81 -4.54
C LYS A 90 4.59 21.62 -3.66
N ILE A 91 5.71 21.72 -2.95
CA ILE A 91 6.07 20.84 -1.83
C ILE A 91 4.99 21.00 -0.76
N LYS A 92 3.97 20.16 -0.78
CA LYS A 92 2.99 20.07 0.31
C LYS A 92 3.50 19.14 1.39
N ASN A 93 3.33 19.55 2.64
CA ASN A 93 3.38 18.64 3.76
C ASN A 93 2.14 17.72 3.71
N PRO A 94 2.27 16.45 4.12
CA PRO A 94 3.47 15.79 4.63
C PRO A 94 4.46 15.36 3.52
N LYS A 95 5.76 15.38 3.83
CA LYS A 95 6.77 14.68 3.02
C LYS A 95 6.58 13.16 3.18
N ILE A 96 6.55 12.45 2.07
CA ILE A 96 6.31 11.00 2.05
C ILE A 96 7.61 10.26 1.70
N PHE A 97 7.95 9.26 2.51
CA PHE A 97 9.08 8.37 2.31
C PHE A 97 8.59 6.92 2.29
N PHE A 98 9.11 6.12 1.36
CA PHE A 98 8.87 4.69 1.28
C PHE A 98 10.14 3.96 1.75
N ILE A 99 10.00 3.10 2.74
CA ILE A 99 11.07 2.24 3.25
C ILE A 99 10.73 0.81 2.84
N GLU A 100 11.46 0.31 1.84
CA GLU A 100 11.14 -0.95 1.14
C GLU A 100 12.19 -2.06 1.38
N ASN A 101 13.29 -1.72 2.05
CA ASN A 101 14.35 -2.65 2.44
C ASN A 101 14.66 -2.52 3.94
N ILE A 102 15.60 -3.33 4.43
CA ILE A 102 16.05 -3.35 5.83
C ILE A 102 17.49 -2.87 6.00
N ASP A 103 18.04 -2.20 4.99
CA ASP A 103 19.38 -1.63 5.08
C ASP A 103 19.36 -0.46 6.07
N GLU A 104 20.06 -0.61 7.18
CA GLU A 104 20.02 0.34 8.28
C GLU A 104 20.65 1.69 7.91
N GLN A 105 21.64 1.71 7.02
CA GLN A 105 22.41 2.92 6.76
C GLN A 105 21.58 3.99 6.05
N PRO A 106 20.90 3.71 4.92
CA PRO A 106 19.99 4.66 4.28
C PRO A 106 18.85 5.11 5.20
N ILE A 107 18.34 4.20 6.04
CA ILE A 107 17.26 4.51 6.97
C ILE A 107 17.76 5.48 8.03
N HIS A 108 18.90 5.20 8.67
CA HIS A 108 19.49 6.10 9.66
C HIS A 108 19.83 7.47 9.09
N ASP A 109 20.36 7.53 7.88
CA ASP A 109 20.65 8.80 7.22
C ASP A 109 19.37 9.61 6.96
N LEU A 110 18.30 8.95 6.50
CA LEU A 110 16.98 9.59 6.43
C LEU A 110 16.54 10.11 7.80
N LEU A 111 16.63 9.29 8.85
CA LEU A 111 16.19 9.64 10.21
C LEU A 111 16.99 10.79 10.85
N LYS A 112 18.20 11.10 10.37
CA LYS A 112 18.96 12.29 10.76
C LYS A 112 18.40 13.57 10.12
N THR A 113 17.76 13.46 8.96
CA THR A 113 17.24 14.62 8.19
C THR A 113 15.80 15.01 8.53
N ILE A 114 15.04 14.12 9.19
CA ILE A 114 13.62 14.36 9.51
C ILE A 114 13.36 14.49 11.01
N ASN A 115 12.35 15.29 11.38
CA ASN A 115 11.92 15.40 12.77
C ASN A 115 10.98 14.23 13.14
N LEU A 116 11.51 13.20 13.81
CA LEU A 116 10.73 12.05 14.28
C LEU A 116 9.56 12.42 15.21
N ARG A 117 9.65 13.52 15.98
CA ARG A 117 8.53 13.99 16.83
C ARG A 117 7.34 14.47 16.00
N LYS A 118 7.54 14.84 14.73
CA LYS A 118 6.50 15.27 13.78
C LYS A 118 6.33 14.29 12.62
N THR A 119 6.73 13.04 12.82
CA THR A 119 6.63 11.97 11.82
C THR A 119 5.55 10.95 12.22
N ALA A 120 4.77 10.49 11.24
CA ALA A 120 3.90 9.32 11.37
C ALA A 120 4.49 8.12 10.62
N VAL A 121 4.10 6.91 11.03
CA VAL A 121 4.54 5.66 10.45
C VAL A 121 3.32 4.84 10.03
N VAL A 122 3.26 4.46 8.76
CA VAL A 122 2.23 3.59 8.20
C VAL A 122 2.89 2.26 7.85
N VAL A 123 2.53 1.20 8.57
CA VAL A 123 3.09 -0.14 8.37
C VAL A 123 2.10 -0.99 7.58
N ILE A 124 2.52 -1.49 6.42
CA ILE A 124 1.65 -2.18 5.47
C ILE A 124 2.17 -3.59 5.19
N SER A 125 1.43 -4.58 5.65
CA SER A 125 1.60 -5.99 5.26
C SER A 125 0.26 -6.67 5.35
N LYS A 126 -0.25 -7.23 4.24
CA LYS A 126 -1.52 -7.96 4.27
C LYS A 126 -1.44 -9.17 5.21
N SER A 127 -0.40 -9.99 5.10
CA SER A 127 -0.26 -11.19 5.93
C SER A 127 0.01 -10.86 7.38
N GLY A 128 0.61 -9.70 7.65
CA GLY A 128 1.12 -9.32 8.96
C GLY A 128 2.42 -10.03 9.35
N GLU A 129 3.00 -10.81 8.43
CA GLU A 129 4.17 -11.68 8.65
C GLU A 129 5.33 -11.41 7.70
N THR A 130 5.27 -10.32 6.92
CA THR A 130 6.37 -9.95 6.02
C THR A 130 7.59 -9.53 6.85
N LEU A 131 8.64 -10.35 6.83
CA LEU A 131 9.84 -10.18 7.68
C LEU A 131 10.50 -8.82 7.47
N GLU A 132 10.61 -8.36 6.22
CA GLU A 132 11.19 -7.06 5.89
C GLU A 132 10.36 -5.93 6.51
N THR A 133 9.03 -6.00 6.42
CA THR A 133 8.12 -5.00 7.02
C THR A 133 8.21 -5.00 8.55
N LEU A 134 8.31 -6.17 9.18
CA LEU A 134 8.49 -6.29 10.62
C LEU A 134 9.85 -5.74 11.07
N GLY A 135 10.92 -6.02 10.32
CA GLY A 135 12.25 -5.47 10.55
C GLY A 135 12.27 -3.94 10.46
N GLN A 136 11.65 -3.38 9.42
CA GLN A 136 11.46 -1.93 9.28
C GLN A 136 10.70 -1.34 10.47
N TYR A 137 9.60 -1.98 10.90
CA TYR A 137 8.84 -1.53 12.06
C TYR A 137 9.72 -1.46 13.31
N TYR A 138 10.43 -2.54 13.64
CA TYR A 138 11.27 -2.59 14.84
C TYR A 138 12.42 -1.60 14.78
N LEU A 139 13.05 -1.41 13.61
CA LEU A 139 14.12 -0.43 13.44
C LEU A 139 13.63 0.99 13.78
N ILE A 140 12.52 1.43 13.19
CA ILE A 140 11.97 2.78 13.44
C ILE A 140 11.45 2.91 14.88
N PHE A 141 10.75 1.88 15.38
CA PHE A 141 10.17 1.87 16.72
C PHE A 141 11.25 1.95 17.81
N ASN A 142 12.31 1.13 17.69
CA ASN A 142 13.43 1.14 18.62
C ASN A 142 14.19 2.46 18.60
N GLU A 143 14.36 3.07 17.43
CA GLU A 143 15.00 4.38 17.31
C GLU A 143 14.16 5.49 17.96
N MET A 144 12.84 5.47 17.84
CA MET A 144 11.96 6.39 18.56
C MET A 144 12.05 6.18 20.09
N LYS A 145 12.06 4.93 20.57
CA LYS A 145 12.21 4.61 21.99
C LYS A 145 13.56 5.06 22.54
N LYS A 146 14.67 4.79 21.84
CA LYS A 146 16.03 5.22 22.19
C LYS A 146 16.11 6.74 22.34
N LYS A 147 15.45 7.48 21.44
CA LYS A 147 15.35 8.95 21.47
C LYS A 147 14.29 9.50 22.44
N LYS A 148 13.61 8.64 23.21
CA LYS A 148 12.51 9.01 24.12
C LYS A 148 11.41 9.82 23.41
N ILE A 149 11.09 9.42 22.19
CA ILE A 149 9.99 10.00 21.39
C ILE A 149 8.76 9.14 21.60
N SER A 150 7.64 9.77 21.97
CA SER A 150 6.37 9.05 22.10
C SER A 150 5.91 8.52 20.74
N VAL A 151 5.47 7.25 20.72
CA VAL A 151 4.89 6.55 19.57
C VAL A 151 3.36 6.69 19.52
N GLU A 152 2.76 7.21 20.58
CA GLU A 152 1.31 7.34 20.72
C GLU A 152 0.73 8.21 19.61
N GLY A 153 -0.31 7.70 18.94
CA GLY A 153 -0.96 8.39 17.83
C GLY A 153 -0.13 8.54 16.55
N LYS A 154 1.08 7.95 16.48
CA LYS A 154 1.98 8.04 15.31
C LYS A 154 1.91 6.86 14.37
N TYR A 155 1.57 5.67 14.87
CA TYR A 155 1.56 4.43 14.11
C TYR A 155 0.18 4.06 13.59
N TYR A 156 0.15 3.68 12.31
CA TYR A 156 -1.01 3.23 11.57
C TYR A 156 -0.68 1.87 10.97
N ILE A 157 -1.44 0.84 11.33
CA ILE A 157 -1.19 -0.53 10.90
C ILE A 157 -2.26 -0.93 9.89
N LEU A 158 -1.82 -1.20 8.67
CA LEU A 158 -2.63 -1.64 7.56
C LEU A 158 -2.34 -3.12 7.28
N THR A 159 -3.16 -4.00 7.85
CA THR A 159 -3.04 -5.47 7.76
C THR A 159 -4.41 -6.11 7.65
N GLU A 160 -4.48 -7.37 7.25
CA GLU A 160 -5.73 -8.15 7.27
C GLU A 160 -6.20 -8.37 8.71
N ASN A 161 -7.51 -8.30 8.98
CA ASN A 161 -8.07 -8.55 10.31
C ASN A 161 -8.07 -10.06 10.62
N LYS A 162 -6.88 -10.59 10.91
CA LYS A 162 -6.63 -11.96 11.36
C LYS A 162 -5.48 -11.99 12.37
N SER A 163 -5.38 -13.08 13.12
CA SER A 163 -4.22 -13.31 13.99
C SER A 163 -2.94 -13.34 13.15
N SER A 164 -2.06 -12.39 13.43
CA SER A 164 -0.72 -12.25 12.83
C SER A 164 0.15 -11.40 13.75
N THR A 165 1.47 -11.49 13.61
CA THR A 165 2.44 -10.71 14.39
C THR A 165 2.14 -9.22 14.34
N LEU A 166 1.94 -8.66 13.13
CA LEU A 166 1.64 -7.23 12.97
C LEU A 166 0.29 -6.82 13.59
N LYS A 167 -0.71 -7.72 13.57
CA LYS A 167 -2.00 -7.49 14.24
C LYS A 167 -1.86 -7.48 15.76
N GLN A 168 -1.08 -8.40 16.32
CA GLN A 168 -0.78 -8.42 17.76
C GLN A 168 -0.01 -7.18 18.20
N ILE A 169 0.99 -6.75 17.42
CA ILE A 169 1.71 -5.48 17.66
C ILE A 169 0.73 -4.30 17.69
N GLN A 170 -0.18 -4.23 16.71
CA GLN A 170 -1.20 -3.18 16.64
C GLN A 170 -2.05 -3.14 17.91
N GLU A 171 -2.50 -4.28 18.39
CA GLU A 171 -3.38 -4.40 19.56
C GLU A 171 -2.64 -4.07 20.85
N ASN A 172 -1.45 -4.64 21.06
CA ASN A 172 -0.63 -4.44 22.26
C ASN A 172 -0.23 -2.97 22.45
N GLU A 173 0.20 -2.32 21.37
CA GLU A 173 0.63 -0.92 21.40
C GLU A 173 -0.53 0.07 21.16
N LYS A 174 -1.75 -0.44 20.94
CA LYS A 174 -2.97 0.35 20.66
C LYS A 174 -2.83 1.31 19.47
N PHE A 175 -2.12 0.86 18.43
CA PHE A 175 -1.94 1.63 17.20
C PHE A 175 -3.23 1.73 16.39
N TYR A 176 -3.31 2.74 15.52
CA TYR A 176 -4.48 2.94 14.69
C TYR A 176 -4.60 1.81 13.64
N PHE A 177 -5.70 1.07 13.66
CA PHE A 177 -5.93 -0.04 12.74
C PHE A 177 -6.60 0.40 11.44
N ILE A 178 -6.14 -0.14 10.32
CA ILE A 178 -6.71 0.01 8.98
C ILE A 178 -6.83 -1.39 8.38
N GLU A 179 -8.03 -1.75 7.96
CA GLU A 179 -8.26 -3.08 7.38
C GLU A 179 -7.68 -3.20 5.96
N HIS A 180 -6.87 -4.23 5.74
CA HIS A 180 -6.56 -4.71 4.40
C HIS A 180 -7.65 -5.70 3.96
N ASP A 181 -8.31 -5.45 2.83
CA ASP A 181 -9.34 -6.37 2.33
C ASP A 181 -8.76 -7.78 2.09
N LYS A 182 -9.31 -8.78 2.79
CA LYS A 182 -8.95 -10.19 2.67
C LYS A 182 -9.06 -10.72 1.23
N ASN A 183 -9.97 -10.18 0.44
CA ASN A 183 -10.23 -10.61 -0.95
C ASN A 183 -9.29 -9.94 -1.98
N VAL A 184 -8.45 -9.00 -1.55
CA VAL A 184 -7.47 -8.32 -2.42
C VAL A 184 -6.08 -8.83 -2.07
N GLY A 185 -5.38 -9.42 -3.03
CA GLY A 185 -3.96 -9.75 -2.88
C GLY A 185 -3.08 -8.49 -2.95
N GLY A 186 -1.91 -8.50 -2.30
CA GLY A 186 -1.01 -7.33 -2.27
C GLY A 186 -0.62 -6.84 -3.66
N ARG A 187 -0.35 -7.72 -4.62
CA ARG A 187 -0.03 -7.32 -6.01
C ARG A 187 -1.18 -6.61 -6.75
N TYR A 188 -2.40 -6.66 -6.22
CA TYR A 188 -3.60 -6.05 -6.80
C TYR A 188 -4.19 -4.96 -5.89
N SER A 189 -3.49 -4.52 -4.85
CA SER A 189 -3.99 -3.57 -3.85
C SER A 189 -3.79 -2.09 -4.22
N VAL A 190 -3.25 -1.79 -5.41
CA VAL A 190 -2.96 -0.41 -5.85
C VAL A 190 -4.17 0.53 -5.77
N PHE A 191 -5.37 0.04 -6.11
CA PHE A 191 -6.61 0.82 -6.02
C PHE A 191 -7.41 0.55 -4.73
N SER A 192 -6.80 -0.12 -3.75
CA SER A 192 -7.31 -0.15 -2.38
C SER A 192 -6.69 1.00 -1.57
N ILE A 193 -7.02 1.08 -0.28
CA ILE A 193 -6.40 2.04 0.63
C ILE A 193 -4.87 1.95 0.68
N VAL A 194 -4.27 0.81 0.31
CA VAL A 194 -2.81 0.65 0.22
C VAL A 194 -2.18 1.65 -0.75
N GLY A 195 -2.69 1.75 -1.98
CA GLY A 195 -2.16 2.68 -2.96
C GLY A 195 -2.82 4.05 -2.96
N LEU A 196 -4.12 4.12 -2.65
CA LEU A 196 -4.85 5.40 -2.65
C LEU A 196 -4.44 6.32 -1.49
N LEU A 197 -4.01 5.77 -0.35
CA LEU A 197 -3.59 6.57 0.80
C LEU A 197 -2.37 7.47 0.51
N PRO A 198 -1.21 6.95 0.06
CA PRO A 198 -0.09 7.81 -0.31
C PRO A 198 -0.45 8.76 -1.48
N ALA A 199 -1.24 8.32 -2.46
CA ALA A 199 -1.69 9.16 -3.57
C ALA A 199 -2.55 10.36 -3.13
N LYS A 200 -3.36 10.18 -2.08
CA LYS A 200 -4.19 11.24 -1.51
C LYS A 200 -3.39 12.22 -0.65
N LEU A 201 -2.27 11.78 -0.07
CA LEU A 201 -1.42 12.57 0.83
C LEU A 201 -0.43 13.46 0.08
N CYS A 202 -0.01 13.09 -1.14
CA CYS A 202 0.61 14.01 -2.09
C CYS A 202 -0.42 15.00 -2.64
#